data_AF-A0A7S4FKE5-F1
#
_entry.id   AF-A0A7S4FKE5-F1
#
_cell.length_a   1.000
_cell.length_b   1.000
_cell.length_c   1.000
_cell.angle_alpha   90.00
_cell.angle_beta   90.00
_cell.angle_gamma   90.00
#
_symmetry.space_group_name_H-M   'P 1'
#
loop_
_entity.id
_entity.type
_entity.pdbx_description
1 polymer ?
#
loop_
_entity_poly.entity_id
_entity_poly.type
_entity_poly.pdbx_seq_one_letter_code
_entity_poly.pdbx_strand_id
1 'polypeptide(L)'
;VKWRAKHALDTATVMGHCQAQGYDYYVHLEDDIKAAPNYPTKMREWIDEKYAARGDWTLLSFYNPWRVKDGERLKPYNFFGVIGQVFRPSDLPTIAAFLRKNFDDSPLDWLFVDLLTKFKGQIVTHTPSYFQHEGRVSSLQGKTQSSRAVDFIGDRRGM
;
A
#
# COMPACT_ATOMS: atom_id res chain seq x y z
N VAL A 1 12.62 15.87 11.90
CA VAL A 1 13.33 15.25 10.75
C VAL A 1 12.61 15.60 9.45
N LYS A 2 13.22 16.41 8.57
CA LYS A 2 12.56 17.01 7.39
C LYS A 2 12.06 16.01 6.33
N TRP A 3 12.77 14.88 6.15
CA TRP A 3 12.43 13.93 5.08
C TRP A 3 11.09 13.19 5.31
N ARG A 4 10.71 12.94 6.57
CA ARG A 4 9.43 12.28 6.90
C ARG A 4 8.24 13.13 6.50
N ALA A 5 8.31 14.42 6.85
CA ALA A 5 7.33 15.42 6.47
C ALA A 5 7.21 15.53 4.94
N LYS A 6 8.35 15.54 4.24
CA LYS A 6 8.38 15.51 2.77
C LYS A 6 7.67 14.27 2.22
N HIS A 7 7.98 13.08 2.74
CA HIS A 7 7.38 11.82 2.27
C HIS A 7 5.84 11.82 2.43
N ALA A 8 5.33 12.30 3.57
CA ALA A 8 3.88 12.42 3.79
C ALA A 8 3.22 13.44 2.85
N LEU A 9 3.84 14.62 2.67
CA LEU A 9 3.32 15.66 1.78
C LEU A 9 3.35 15.25 0.31
N ASP A 10 4.41 14.59 -0.15
CA ASP A 10 4.52 14.08 -1.52
C ASP A 10 3.44 13.04 -1.79
N THR A 11 3.26 12.08 -0.87
CA THR A 11 2.22 11.04 -0.95
C THR A 11 0.84 11.69 -1.07
N ALA A 12 0.55 12.65 -0.19
CA ALA A 12 -0.73 13.35 -0.20
C ALA A 12 -0.93 14.19 -1.47
N THR A 13 0.14 14.73 -2.04
CA THR A 13 0.10 15.51 -3.29
C THR A 13 -0.24 14.60 -4.47
N VAL A 14 0.45 13.46 -4.61
CA VAL A 14 0.17 12.47 -5.66
C VAL A 14 -1.26 11.93 -5.54
N MET A 15 -1.67 11.50 -4.35
CA MET A 15 -3.04 11.01 -4.13
C MET A 15 -4.10 12.06 -4.47
N GLY A 16 -3.89 13.31 -4.05
CA GLY A 16 -4.80 14.41 -4.39
C GLY A 16 -4.86 14.72 -5.88
N HIS A 17 -3.76 14.54 -6.61
CA HIS A 17 -3.74 14.70 -8.07
C HIS A 17 -4.53 13.59 -8.79
N CYS A 18 -4.51 12.37 -8.26
CA CYS A 18 -5.17 11.20 -8.86
C CYS A 18 -6.67 11.09 -8.56
N GLN A 19 -7.22 11.85 -7.60
CA GLN A 19 -8.60 11.67 -7.10
C GLN A 19 -9.73 11.96 -8.13
N ALA A 20 -9.47 12.76 -9.17
CA ALA A 20 -10.50 13.30 -10.06
C ALA A 20 -10.39 12.78 -11.52
N GLN A 21 -9.80 11.60 -11.71
CA GLN A 21 -9.41 11.14 -13.05
C GLN A 21 -10.27 9.98 -13.61
N GLY A 22 -11.39 9.64 -12.95
CA GLY A 22 -12.32 8.62 -13.45
C GLY A 22 -11.77 7.19 -13.45
N TYR A 23 -10.72 6.92 -12.69
CA TYR A 23 -10.15 5.58 -12.54
C TYR A 23 -11.00 4.71 -11.60
N ASP A 24 -10.92 3.39 -11.80
CA ASP A 24 -11.58 2.41 -10.91
C ASP A 24 -10.81 2.23 -9.60
N TYR A 25 -9.47 2.23 -9.69
CA TYR A 25 -8.56 1.95 -8.59
C TYR A 25 -7.33 2.85 -8.65
N TYR A 26 -6.78 3.20 -7.49
CA TYR A 26 -5.48 3.84 -7.36
C TYR A 26 -4.50 2.87 -6.70
N VAL A 27 -3.34 2.65 -7.32
CA VAL A 27 -2.27 1.82 -6.79
C VAL A 27 -1.11 2.71 -6.35
N HIS A 28 -0.73 2.61 -5.08
CA HIS A 28 0.46 3.28 -4.55
C HIS A 28 1.65 2.31 -4.55
N LEU A 29 2.75 2.74 -5.15
CA LEU A 29 3.98 1.96 -5.32
C LEU A 29 5.19 2.82 -4.91
N GLU A 30 6.18 2.16 -4.34
CA GLU A 30 7.52 2.72 -4.12
C GLU A 30 8.38 2.54 -5.39
N ASP A 31 9.49 3.25 -5.50
CA ASP A 31 10.36 3.25 -6.69
C ASP A 31 11.33 2.05 -6.73
N ASP A 32 11.57 1.39 -5.60
CA ASP A 32 12.52 0.29 -5.44
C ASP A 32 11.85 -1.09 -5.34
N ILE A 33 10.77 -1.29 -6.13
CA ILE A 33 10.03 -2.55 -6.19
C ILE A 33 10.33 -3.38 -7.44
N LYS A 34 10.24 -4.69 -7.30
CA LYS A 34 10.05 -5.65 -8.38
C LYS A 34 8.59 -6.08 -8.42
N ALA A 35 7.98 -6.01 -9.60
CA ALA A 35 6.59 -6.42 -9.81
C ALA A 35 6.49 -7.81 -10.47
N ALA A 36 5.40 -8.52 -10.18
CA ALA A 36 5.05 -9.76 -10.85
C ALA A 36 4.61 -9.50 -12.30
N PRO A 37 4.85 -10.44 -13.24
CA PRO A 37 4.33 -10.31 -14.60
C PRO A 37 2.81 -10.21 -14.64
N ASN A 38 2.29 -9.31 -15.49
CA ASN A 38 0.86 -9.06 -15.69
C ASN A 38 0.09 -8.68 -14.42
N TYR A 39 0.78 -8.11 -13.41
CA TYR A 39 0.15 -7.71 -12.16
C TYR A 39 -1.08 -6.79 -12.33
N PRO A 40 -1.13 -5.81 -13.28
CA PRO A 40 -2.28 -4.90 -13.33
C PRO A 40 -3.58 -5.63 -13.68
N THR A 41 -3.52 -6.54 -14.66
CA THR A 41 -4.66 -7.38 -15.05
C THR A 41 -5.07 -8.31 -13.92
N LYS A 42 -4.12 -9.03 -13.32
CA LYS A 42 -4.40 -9.98 -12.24
C LYS A 42 -4.93 -9.31 -10.97
N MET A 43 -4.44 -8.12 -10.65
CA MET A 43 -4.98 -7.31 -9.55
C MET A 43 -6.42 -6.93 -9.84
N ARG A 44 -6.70 -6.38 -11.02
CA ARG A 44 -8.06 -5.98 -11.42
C ARG A 44 -9.02 -7.16 -11.34
N GLU A 45 -8.67 -8.31 -11.93
CA GLU A 45 -9.49 -9.53 -11.89
C GLU A 45 -9.84 -9.93 -10.45
N TRP A 46 -8.86 -10.01 -9.55
CA TRP A 46 -9.10 -10.39 -8.16
C TRP A 46 -9.96 -9.36 -7.39
N ILE A 47 -9.70 -8.07 -7.61
CA ILE A 47 -10.48 -7.01 -6.94
C ILE A 47 -11.92 -7.02 -7.47
N ASP A 48 -12.11 -7.13 -8.78
CA ASP A 48 -13.43 -7.10 -9.40
C ASP A 48 -14.27 -8.32 -9.00
N GLU A 49 -13.66 -9.51 -8.98
CA GLU A 49 -14.32 -10.76 -8.59
C GLU A 49 -14.76 -10.75 -7.12
N LYS A 50 -13.90 -10.29 -6.21
CA LYS A 50 -14.09 -10.50 -4.77
C LYS A 50 -14.54 -9.26 -4.00
N TYR A 51 -14.24 -8.06 -4.50
CA TYR A 51 -14.31 -6.83 -3.71
C TYR A 51 -14.97 -5.63 -4.42
N ALA A 52 -15.14 -5.61 -5.74
CA ALA A 52 -15.79 -4.47 -6.42
C ALA A 52 -17.24 -4.26 -5.97
N ALA A 53 -17.99 -5.34 -5.76
CA ALA A 53 -19.36 -5.28 -5.22
C ALA A 53 -19.39 -5.10 -3.69
N ARG A 54 -18.24 -5.15 -3.01
CA ARG A 54 -18.15 -5.07 -1.54
C ARG A 54 -17.63 -3.70 -1.11
N GLY A 55 -18.40 -2.99 -0.30
CA GLY A 55 -17.99 -1.71 0.28
C GLY A 55 -17.17 -1.83 1.57
N ASP A 56 -16.76 -3.03 1.97
CA ASP A 56 -16.29 -3.33 3.33
C ASP A 56 -14.76 -3.37 3.48
N TRP A 57 -14.00 -2.66 2.64
CA TRP A 57 -12.53 -2.59 2.73
C TRP A 57 -12.03 -1.16 2.53
N THR A 58 -10.95 -0.76 3.19
CA THR A 58 -10.36 0.59 3.03
C THR A 58 -9.09 0.55 2.19
N LEU A 59 -8.31 -0.53 2.34
CA LEU A 59 -7.02 -0.70 1.71
C LEU A 59 -6.83 -2.17 1.36
N LEU A 60 -6.40 -2.45 0.13
CA LEU A 60 -6.00 -3.80 -0.31
C LEU A 60 -4.48 -3.85 -0.44
N SER A 61 -3.86 -4.90 0.12
CA SER A 61 -2.41 -5.04 0.15
C SER A 61 -1.94 -6.20 -0.71
N PHE A 62 -1.03 -5.92 -1.65
CA PHE A 62 -0.42 -6.91 -2.55
C PHE A 62 1.06 -7.20 -2.23
N TYR A 63 1.49 -6.82 -1.02
CA TYR A 63 2.82 -7.07 -0.46
C TYR A 63 2.69 -7.64 0.96
N ASN A 64 3.21 -8.84 1.18
CA ASN A 64 3.11 -9.57 2.44
C ASN A 64 4.51 -9.82 3.05
N PRO A 65 4.95 -8.98 4.00
CA PRO A 65 6.23 -9.16 4.70
C PRO A 65 6.24 -10.36 5.68
N TRP A 66 5.08 -10.97 5.95
CA TRP A 66 4.93 -12.19 6.73
C TRP A 66 3.81 -13.05 6.14
N ARG A 67 3.66 -14.28 6.65
CA ARG A 67 2.64 -15.22 6.16
C ARG A 67 1.24 -14.73 6.56
N VAL A 68 0.38 -14.56 5.57
CA VAL A 68 -1.05 -14.23 5.70
C VAL A 68 -1.86 -15.13 4.78
N LYS A 69 -3.18 -15.17 4.95
CA LYS A 69 -4.11 -15.83 4.02
C LYS A 69 -4.62 -14.83 2.98
N ASP A 70 -5.02 -15.34 1.81
CA ASP A 70 -5.73 -14.54 0.82
C ASP A 70 -7.06 -14.05 1.42
N GLY A 71 -7.32 -12.75 1.30
CA GLY A 71 -8.49 -12.08 1.87
C GLY A 71 -8.45 -11.89 3.38
N GLU A 72 -7.33 -12.15 4.06
CA GLU A 72 -7.20 -11.92 5.50
C GLU A 72 -7.36 -10.43 5.83
N ARG A 73 -8.14 -10.15 6.89
CA ARG A 73 -8.38 -8.78 7.38
C ARG A 73 -7.43 -8.48 8.53
N LEU A 74 -6.44 -7.63 8.29
CA LEU A 74 -5.47 -7.23 9.30
C LEU A 74 -5.97 -6.03 10.09
N LYS A 75 -5.56 -5.97 11.37
CA LYS A 75 -5.79 -4.79 12.21
C LYS A 75 -4.86 -3.64 11.78
N PRO A 76 -5.23 -2.37 12.02
CA PRO A 76 -4.43 -1.21 11.62
C PRO A 76 -2.95 -1.27 12.00
N TYR A 77 -2.62 -1.74 13.22
CA TYR A 77 -1.24 -1.83 13.70
C TYR A 77 -0.37 -2.88 12.98
N ASN A 78 -0.98 -3.72 12.14
CA ASN A 78 -0.26 -4.65 11.24
C ASN A 78 -0.03 -4.03 9.85
N PHE A 79 -0.33 -2.74 9.65
CA PHE A 79 0.06 -2.04 8.43
C PHE A 79 1.58 -1.99 8.31
N PHE A 80 2.10 -2.28 7.12
CA PHE A 80 3.54 -2.27 6.87
C PHE A 80 3.84 -1.73 5.47
N GLY A 81 4.38 -0.52 5.40
CA GLY A 81 4.83 0.07 4.15
C GLY A 81 3.68 0.48 3.23
N VAL A 82 3.93 1.51 2.42
CA VAL A 82 3.04 1.87 1.32
C VAL A 82 3.47 1.16 0.02
N ILE A 83 3.81 -0.12 0.13
CA ILE A 83 4.28 -0.94 -1.00
C ILE A 83 3.10 -1.73 -1.57
N GLY A 84 2.68 -1.42 -2.79
CA GLY A 84 1.64 -2.22 -3.47
C GLY A 84 0.27 -2.11 -2.82
N GLN A 85 -0.06 -0.92 -2.31
CA GLN A 85 -1.35 -0.66 -1.64
C GLN A 85 -2.36 -0.10 -2.64
N VAL A 86 -3.58 -0.64 -2.62
CA VAL A 86 -4.68 -0.19 -3.48
C VAL A 86 -5.72 0.53 -2.65
N PHE A 87 -6.19 1.66 -3.19
CA PHE A 87 -7.20 2.51 -2.61
C PHE A 87 -8.32 2.78 -3.62
N ARG A 88 -9.52 3.01 -3.10
CA ARG A 88 -10.62 3.54 -3.91
C ARG A 88 -10.33 5.01 -4.25
N PRO A 89 -10.49 5.44 -5.51
CA PRO A 89 -10.31 6.84 -5.88
C PRO A 89 -11.22 7.79 -5.08
N SER A 90 -12.41 7.33 -4.67
CA SER A 90 -13.33 8.08 -3.78
C SER A 90 -12.75 8.40 -2.40
N ASP A 91 -11.79 7.61 -1.93
CA ASP A 91 -11.22 7.73 -0.58
C ASP A 91 -9.96 8.61 -0.58
N LEU A 92 -9.33 8.81 -1.74
CA LEU A 92 -8.12 9.63 -1.90
C LEU A 92 -8.25 11.07 -1.37
N PRO A 93 -9.37 11.80 -1.56
CA PRO A 93 -9.49 13.14 -0.99
C PRO A 93 -9.36 13.15 0.53
N THR A 94 -10.00 12.17 1.19
CA THR A 94 -9.96 12.03 2.65
C THR A 94 -8.56 11.64 3.13
N ILE A 95 -7.93 10.68 2.43
CA ILE A 95 -6.56 10.23 2.76
C ILE A 95 -5.56 11.37 2.57
N ALA A 96 -5.60 12.06 1.42
CA ALA A 96 -4.71 13.18 1.13
C ALA A 96 -4.89 14.33 2.14
N ALA A 97 -6.13 14.68 2.49
CA ALA A 97 -6.39 15.70 3.51
C ALA A 97 -5.86 15.28 4.89
N PHE A 98 -6.03 14.01 5.28
CA PHE A 98 -5.49 13.48 6.52
C PHE A 98 -3.96 13.54 6.54
N LEU A 99 -3.29 13.06 5.49
CA LEU A 99 -1.83 13.08 5.41
C LEU A 99 -1.28 14.51 5.40
N ARG A 100 -1.91 15.46 4.69
CA ARG A 100 -1.50 16.88 4.71
C ARG A 100 -1.69 17.53 6.08
N LYS A 101 -2.74 17.16 6.82
CA LYS A 101 -3.00 17.72 8.14
C LYS A 101 -1.98 17.27 9.18
N ASN A 102 -1.58 16.00 9.12
CA ASN A 102 -0.77 15.35 10.16
C ASN A 102 0.67 15.05 9.66
N PHE A 103 1.15 15.80 8.65
CA PHE A 103 2.35 15.43 7.88
C PHE A 103 3.64 15.38 8.70
N ASP A 104 3.72 16.10 9.81
CA ASP A 104 4.90 16.16 10.69
C ASP A 104 4.74 15.40 12.01
N ASP A 105 3.53 14.90 12.32
CA ASP A 105 3.22 14.17 13.54
C ASP A 105 4.00 12.86 13.63
N SER A 106 3.94 12.05 12.56
CA SER A 106 4.49 10.68 12.52
C SER A 106 5.05 10.32 11.14
N PRO A 107 5.91 9.28 11.03
CA PRO A 107 6.28 8.72 9.73
C PRO A 107 5.04 8.21 8.97
N LEU A 108 5.12 8.16 7.63
CA LEU A 108 3.99 7.84 6.75
C LEU A 108 3.26 6.55 7.13
N ASP A 109 3.98 5.47 7.44
CA ASP A 109 3.41 4.19 7.86
C ASP A 109 2.48 4.35 9.07
N TRP A 110 2.94 5.11 10.06
CA TRP A 110 2.19 5.37 11.28
C TRP A 110 0.99 6.29 11.00
N LEU A 111 1.11 7.24 10.07
CA LEU A 111 -0.05 8.04 9.65
C LEU A 111 -1.14 7.17 9.01
N PHE A 112 -0.78 6.12 8.27
CA PHE A 112 -1.75 5.15 7.77
C PHE A 112 -2.36 4.30 8.90
N VAL A 113 -1.57 3.89 9.89
CA VAL A 113 -2.09 3.23 11.10
C VAL A 113 -3.13 4.14 11.81
N ASP A 114 -2.81 5.41 11.98
CA ASP A 114 -3.69 6.41 12.63
C ASP A 114 -4.97 6.64 11.82
N LEU A 115 -4.85 6.76 10.49
CA LEU A 115 -5.97 6.89 9.58
C LEU A 115 -6.91 5.69 9.67
N LEU A 116 -6.36 4.48 9.52
CA LEU A 116 -7.14 3.25 9.57
C LEU A 116 -7.78 3.07 10.95
N THR A 117 -7.09 3.41 12.03
CA THR A 117 -7.67 3.37 13.38
C THR A 117 -8.82 4.36 13.53
N LYS A 118 -8.62 5.62 13.10
CA LYS A 118 -9.61 6.69 13.21
C LYS A 118 -10.89 6.38 12.44
N PHE A 119 -10.75 5.86 11.22
CA PHE A 119 -11.88 5.57 10.35
C PHE A 119 -12.38 4.12 10.45
N LYS A 120 -11.89 3.35 11.43
CA LYS A 120 -12.20 1.92 11.60
C LYS A 120 -11.98 1.12 10.30
N GLY A 121 -10.96 1.53 9.55
CA GLY A 121 -10.60 0.95 8.27
C GLY A 121 -10.02 -0.45 8.42
N GLN A 122 -10.09 -1.20 7.33
CA GLN A 122 -9.61 -2.57 7.26
C GLN A 122 -8.60 -2.73 6.13
N ILE A 123 -7.55 -3.48 6.41
CA ILE A 123 -6.54 -3.90 5.45
C ILE A 123 -6.91 -5.31 5.02
N VAL A 124 -7.11 -5.53 3.72
CA VAL A 124 -7.35 -6.86 3.17
C VAL A 124 -6.13 -7.29 2.38
N THR A 125 -5.56 -8.45 2.70
CA THR A 125 -4.37 -8.95 2.01
C THR A 125 -4.73 -9.79 0.79
N HIS A 126 -3.93 -9.65 -0.26
CA HIS A 126 -3.89 -10.58 -1.38
C HIS A 126 -2.71 -11.54 -1.19
N THR A 127 -2.92 -12.83 -1.35
CA THR A 127 -1.85 -13.84 -1.41
C THR A 127 -1.96 -14.62 -2.72
N PRO A 128 -0.88 -14.74 -3.48
CA PRO A 128 0.50 -14.40 -3.13
C PRO A 128 0.91 -12.94 -3.46
N SER A 129 1.98 -12.42 -2.87
CA SER A 129 2.45 -11.05 -3.18
C SER A 129 2.79 -10.85 -4.66
N TYR A 130 2.36 -9.71 -5.20
CA TYR A 130 2.69 -9.26 -6.56
C TYR A 130 3.83 -8.25 -6.59
N PHE A 131 4.26 -7.76 -5.43
CA PHE A 131 5.38 -6.85 -5.33
C PHE A 131 6.43 -7.39 -4.37
N GLN A 132 7.68 -7.02 -4.61
CA GLN A 132 8.85 -7.35 -3.81
C GLN A 132 9.71 -6.10 -3.69
N HIS A 133 9.94 -5.64 -2.46
CA HIS A 133 10.85 -4.52 -2.19
C HIS A 133 12.31 -4.96 -2.39
N GLU A 134 13.09 -4.22 -3.18
CA GLU A 134 14.49 -4.52 -3.49
C GLU A 134 15.47 -3.48 -2.92
N GLY A 135 14.98 -2.43 -2.26
CA GLY A 135 15.80 -1.46 -1.54
C GLY A 135 16.62 -2.11 -0.41
N ARG A 136 17.95 -2.11 -0.54
CA ARG A 136 18.86 -2.69 0.47
C ARG A 136 19.56 -1.66 1.35
N VAL A 137 19.87 -0.50 0.76
CA VAL A 137 20.66 0.55 1.40
C VAL A 137 19.72 1.65 1.85
N SER A 138 19.64 1.89 3.16
CA SER A 138 18.87 3.00 3.69
C SER A 138 19.70 4.28 3.71
N SER A 139 19.06 5.42 3.48
CA SER A 139 19.62 6.73 3.77
C SER A 139 19.76 7.00 5.27
N LEU A 140 19.12 6.19 6.12
CA LEU A 140 19.38 6.19 7.55
C LEU A 140 20.71 5.47 7.82
N GLN A 141 21.68 6.21 8.36
CA GLN A 141 23.04 5.73 8.59
C GLN A 141 23.04 4.40 9.38
N GLY A 142 23.74 3.40 8.85
CA GLY A 142 23.89 2.09 9.48
C GLY A 142 22.66 1.17 9.36
N LYS A 143 21.57 1.60 8.69
CA LYS A 143 20.40 0.75 8.47
C LYS A 143 20.49 0.04 7.12
N THR A 144 20.55 -1.28 7.18
CA THR A 144 20.31 -2.16 6.03
C THR A 144 18.85 -2.60 6.06
N GLN A 145 18.17 -2.55 4.92
CA GLN A 145 16.81 -3.07 4.77
C GLN A 145 16.88 -4.40 4.03
N SER A 146 16.31 -5.44 4.63
CA SER A 146 16.23 -6.78 4.01
C SER A 146 14.82 -7.34 4.02
N SER A 147 13.83 -6.49 4.30
CA SER A 147 12.41 -6.86 4.25
C SER A 147 12.07 -7.34 2.84
N ARG A 148 11.48 -8.52 2.76
CA ARG A 148 11.03 -9.13 1.52
C ARG A 148 9.64 -9.71 1.68
N ALA A 149 8.91 -9.78 0.58
CA ALA A 149 7.66 -10.51 0.56
C ALA A 149 7.95 -12.01 0.70
N VAL A 150 7.27 -12.68 1.63
CA VAL A 150 7.56 -14.10 1.92
C VAL A 150 7.00 -15.06 0.87
N ASP A 151 6.14 -14.57 -0.01
CA ASP A 151 5.34 -15.35 -0.96
C ASP A 151 5.37 -14.79 -2.39
N PHE A 152 6.26 -13.84 -2.70
CA PHE A 152 6.36 -13.17 -4.00
C PHE A 152 6.40 -14.16 -5.19
N ILE A 153 5.59 -13.90 -6.21
CA ILE A 153 5.50 -14.80 -7.38
C ILE A 153 6.35 -14.40 -8.57
N GLY A 154 6.90 -13.18 -8.62
CA GLY A 154 7.62 -12.70 -9.81
C GLY A 154 8.93 -13.43 -10.10
N ASP A 155 9.43 -14.24 -9.16
CA ASP A 155 10.61 -15.08 -9.34
C ASP A 155 10.29 -16.51 -9.79
N ARG A 156 9.00 -16.89 -9.80
CA ARG A 156 8.57 -18.21 -10.28
C ARG A 156 8.59 -18.19 -11.81
N ARG A 157 9.68 -18.70 -12.40
CA ARG A 157 9.73 -19.00 -13.83
C ARG A 157 8.63 -20.02 -14.15
N GLY A 158 7.70 -19.65 -15.03
CA GLY A 158 6.75 -20.53 -15.73
C GLY A 158 6.20 -21.73 -14.95
N MET A 159 4.98 -21.60 -14.44
CA MET A 159 4.04 -22.73 -14.44
C MET A 159 3.02 -22.49 -15.54
#